data_AF-A0A1Y1KL21-F1
#
_entry.id   AF-A0A1Y1KL21-F1
#
_cell.length_a   1.000
_cell.length_b   1.000
_cell.length_c   1.000
_cell.angle_alpha   90.00
_cell.angle_beta   90.00
_cell.angle_gamma   90.00
#
_symmetry.space_group_name_H-M   'P 1'
#
loop_
_entity.id
_entity.type
_entity.pdbx_description
1 polymer ?
#
loop_
_entity_poly.entity_id
_entity_poly.type
_entity_poly.pdbx_seq_one_letter_code
_entity_poly.pdbx_strand_id
1 'polypeptide(L)'
;VSVETEAGKPNIEFTQDGVLRAAELKIMNLRPGISKQLVWEEIGVWKSWQKEGLDIKDIVWPGNSHTPPQGVPEKFHLKITFLEEPPYISLSPPDPVTGKCAMDRGVSCRIASDAEITEVDMTLAHRNGSYYQCCAGFCIDLLEKFSEELGFTYELVRVEDGRWGTNENSKWN
;
A
#
# COMPACT_ATOMS: atom_id res chain seq x y z
N VAL A 1 36.70 -21.94 20.86
CA VAL A 1 37.29 -22.88 19.89
C VAL A 1 37.51 -22.08 18.62
N SER A 2 38.77 -21.82 18.25
CA SER A 2 39.13 -21.11 17.02
C SER A 2 39.83 -22.09 16.09
N VAL A 3 39.36 -22.19 14.86
CA VAL A 3 40.00 -22.97 13.79
C VAL A 3 40.60 -21.97 12.82
N GLU A 4 41.89 -22.11 12.52
CA GLU A 4 42.58 -21.26 11.54
C GLU A 4 41.99 -21.51 10.14
N THR A 5 41.70 -20.43 9.41
CA THR A 5 41.11 -20.49 8.07
C THR A 5 42.02 -19.85 7.03
N GLU A 6 41.70 -20.04 5.74
CA GLU A 6 42.50 -19.57 4.60
C GLU A 6 42.92 -18.09 4.70
N ALA A 7 44.08 -17.76 4.12
CA ALA A 7 44.69 -16.44 4.20
C ALA A 7 43.70 -15.31 3.84
N GLY A 8 43.38 -14.46 4.82
CA GLY A 8 42.47 -13.31 4.67
C GLY A 8 41.05 -13.51 5.23
N LYS A 9 40.71 -14.71 5.73
CA LYS A 9 39.49 -14.96 6.49
C LYS A 9 39.74 -14.87 8.00
N PRO A 10 38.86 -14.21 8.77
CA PRO A 10 38.96 -14.16 10.22
C PRO A 10 38.68 -15.54 10.83
N ASN A 11 39.17 -15.74 12.06
CA ASN A 11 38.93 -16.97 12.80
C ASN A 11 37.42 -17.21 13.00
N ILE A 12 37.04 -18.49 12.99
CA ILE A 12 35.66 -18.89 13.26
C ILE A 12 35.37 -18.63 14.74
N GLU A 13 34.50 -17.64 15.01
CA GLU A 13 34.06 -17.25 16.34
C GLU A 13 32.54 -17.09 16.38
N PHE A 14 31.95 -17.41 17.53
CA PHE A 14 30.49 -17.33 17.74
C PHE A 14 30.13 -16.29 18.81
N THR A 15 28.94 -15.73 18.74
CA THR A 15 28.32 -14.91 19.80
C THR A 15 27.81 -15.80 20.93
N GLN A 16 27.37 -15.20 22.05
CA GLN A 16 26.74 -15.94 23.15
C GLN A 16 25.47 -16.69 22.70
N ASP A 17 24.78 -16.16 21.67
CA ASP A 17 23.59 -16.76 21.07
C ASP A 17 23.92 -17.82 20.01
N GLY A 18 25.20 -18.13 19.77
CA GLY A 18 25.64 -19.14 18.81
C GLY A 18 25.70 -18.66 17.35
N VAL A 19 25.65 -17.35 17.09
CA VAL A 19 25.74 -16.78 15.73
C VAL A 19 27.18 -16.53 15.34
N LEU A 20 27.56 -16.77 14.09
CA LEU A 20 28.90 -16.51 13.58
C LEU A 20 29.22 -15.00 13.62
N ARG A 21 30.33 -14.61 14.28
CA ARG A 21 30.74 -13.19 14.40
C ARG A 21 31.19 -12.59 13.07
N ALA A 22 31.90 -13.39 12.27
CA ALA A 22 32.39 -13.00 10.96
C ALA A 22 31.71 -13.83 9.87
N ALA A 23 30.70 -13.25 9.22
CA ALA A 23 29.87 -13.93 8.23
C ALA A 23 30.25 -13.51 6.80
N GLU A 24 30.37 -14.50 5.93
CA GLU A 24 30.49 -14.33 4.49
C GLU A 24 29.19 -14.82 3.86
N LEU A 25 28.46 -13.93 3.20
CA LEU A 25 27.17 -14.23 2.59
C LEU A 25 27.27 -14.07 1.07
N LYS A 26 26.72 -15.03 0.34
CA LYS A 26 26.56 -14.94 -1.11
C LYS A 26 25.27 -14.24 -1.45
N ILE A 27 25.35 -13.21 -2.26
CA ILE A 27 24.20 -12.47 -2.79
C ILE A 27 23.75 -13.15 -4.06
N MET A 28 22.51 -13.64 -4.08
CA MET A 28 21.93 -14.36 -5.21
C MET A 28 20.80 -13.53 -5.82
N ASN A 29 20.74 -13.46 -7.15
CA ASN A 29 19.67 -12.81 -7.91
C ASN A 29 18.93 -13.84 -8.75
N LEU A 30 17.60 -13.80 -8.73
CA LEU A 30 16.75 -14.75 -9.45
C LEU A 30 16.44 -14.20 -10.84
N ARG A 31 16.95 -14.88 -11.89
CA ARG A 31 16.85 -14.42 -13.28
C ARG A 31 16.20 -15.45 -14.20
N PRO A 32 15.56 -15.03 -15.31
CA PRO A 32 15.14 -15.95 -16.35
C PRO A 32 16.38 -16.59 -17.01
N GLY A 33 16.48 -17.91 -16.95
CA GLY A 33 17.46 -18.69 -17.70
C GLY A 33 17.09 -18.85 -19.17
N ILE A 34 17.96 -19.51 -19.93
CA ILE A 34 17.86 -19.71 -21.39
C ILE A 34 16.52 -20.36 -21.80
N SER A 35 15.95 -21.21 -20.95
CA SER A 35 14.68 -21.92 -21.19
C SER A 35 13.45 -21.25 -20.55
N LYS A 36 13.53 -19.96 -20.16
CA LYS A 36 12.50 -19.22 -19.38
C LYS A 36 12.23 -19.75 -17.97
N GLN A 37 12.97 -20.75 -17.50
CA GLN A 37 12.95 -21.17 -16.11
C GLN A 37 13.72 -20.17 -15.23
N LEU A 38 13.28 -19.94 -14.00
CA LEU A 38 13.99 -19.06 -13.07
C LEU A 38 15.22 -19.78 -12.49
N VAL A 39 16.36 -19.10 -12.47
CA VAL A 39 17.64 -19.63 -11.98
C VAL A 39 18.28 -18.62 -11.04
N TRP A 40 18.84 -19.11 -9.93
CA TRP A 40 19.61 -18.29 -8.99
C TRP A 40 21.03 -18.09 -9.52
N GLU A 41 21.42 -16.83 -9.72
CA GLU A 41 22.77 -16.43 -10.11
C GLU A 41 23.47 -15.75 -8.93
N GLU A 42 24.70 -16.14 -8.61
CA GLU A 42 25.53 -15.46 -7.62
C GLU A 42 26.03 -14.14 -8.21
N ILE A 43 25.53 -13.02 -7.68
CA ILE A 43 25.86 -11.68 -8.16
C ILE A 43 26.87 -10.96 -7.27
N GLY A 44 27.12 -11.44 -6.06
CA GLY A 44 28.04 -10.77 -5.16
C GLY A 44 28.32 -11.54 -3.89
N VAL A 45 29.25 -11.01 -3.10
CA VAL A 45 29.60 -11.54 -1.78
C VAL A 45 29.64 -10.38 -0.80
N TRP A 46 29.03 -10.58 0.36
CA TRP A 46 29.11 -9.68 1.49
C TRP A 46 29.95 -10.28 2.62
N LYS A 47 30.93 -9.54 3.11
CA LYS A 47 31.80 -9.92 4.21
C LYS A 47 31.62 -8.97 5.38
N SER A 48 31.09 -9.46 6.51
CA SER A 48 30.74 -8.61 7.65
C SER A 48 31.94 -7.92 8.32
N TRP A 49 33.14 -8.46 8.14
CA TRP A 49 34.38 -7.94 8.73
C TRP A 49 35.09 -6.89 7.86
N GLN A 50 34.56 -6.57 6.67
CA GLN A 50 35.11 -5.56 5.77
C GLN A 50 34.19 -4.34 5.74
N LYS A 51 34.76 -3.12 5.86
CA LYS A 51 34.00 -1.86 5.91
C LYS A 51 33.23 -1.57 4.62
N GLU A 52 33.82 -1.94 3.48
CA GLU A 52 33.19 -1.97 2.15
C GLU A 52 33.09 -3.42 1.68
N GLY A 53 32.63 -4.31 2.56
CA GLY A 53 32.63 -5.75 2.33
C GLY A 53 31.62 -6.26 1.31
N LEU A 54 30.92 -5.36 0.62
CA LEU A 54 29.88 -5.69 -0.36
C LEU A 54 30.42 -5.46 -1.76
N ASP A 55 30.72 -6.56 -2.45
CA ASP A 55 31.02 -6.54 -3.88
C ASP A 55 29.85 -7.21 -4.61
N ILE A 56 29.12 -6.45 -5.42
CA ILE A 56 27.97 -6.92 -6.18
C ILE A 56 28.09 -6.44 -7.63
N LYS A 57 27.82 -7.35 -8.56
CA LYS A 57 27.57 -7.10 -9.98
C LYS A 57 26.20 -6.46 -10.18
N ASP A 58 25.84 -6.26 -11.44
CA ASP A 58 24.53 -5.74 -11.84
C ASP A 58 23.35 -6.53 -11.25
N ILE A 59 22.24 -5.84 -10.92
CA ILE A 59 21.01 -6.41 -10.33
C ILE A 59 19.90 -6.34 -11.37
N VAL A 60 19.27 -7.48 -11.63
CA VAL A 60 18.06 -7.53 -12.47
C VAL A 60 16.85 -7.58 -11.55
N TRP A 61 15.92 -6.67 -11.76
CA TRP A 61 14.66 -6.53 -11.04
C TRP A 61 13.52 -7.21 -11.81
N PRO A 62 12.38 -7.49 -11.15
CA PRO A 62 11.20 -8.01 -11.82
C PRO A 62 10.84 -7.20 -13.07
N GLY A 63 10.48 -7.89 -14.16
CA GLY A 63 10.27 -7.27 -15.47
C GLY A 63 11.54 -7.15 -16.33
N ASN A 64 12.64 -7.79 -15.92
CA ASN A 64 13.93 -7.76 -16.64
C ASN A 64 14.51 -6.33 -16.74
N SER A 65 14.32 -5.54 -15.69
CA SER A 65 14.81 -4.17 -15.58
C SER A 65 16.12 -4.11 -14.81
N HIS A 66 17.05 -3.26 -15.25
CA HIS A 66 18.29 -2.95 -14.53
C HIS A 66 18.13 -1.76 -13.57
N THR A 67 17.02 -1.02 -13.67
CA THR A 67 16.66 0.03 -12.72
C THR A 67 15.83 -0.57 -11.59
N PRO A 68 16.09 -0.19 -10.33
CA PRO A 68 15.26 -0.59 -9.21
C PRO A 68 13.82 -0.15 -9.46
N PRO A 69 12.82 -0.96 -9.04
CA PRO A 69 11.43 -0.55 -9.09
C PRO A 69 11.31 0.81 -8.43
N GLN A 70 10.62 1.76 -9.08
CA GLN A 70 10.12 2.92 -8.37
C GLN A 70 9.34 2.40 -7.17
N GLY A 71 9.63 2.92 -5.97
CA GLY A 71 9.16 2.37 -4.70
C GLY A 71 7.63 2.42 -4.52
N VAL A 72 7.17 2.82 -3.34
CA VAL A 72 5.72 3.05 -3.14
C VAL A 72 5.25 4.07 -4.19
N PRO A 73 4.14 3.80 -4.92
CA PRO A 73 3.65 4.72 -5.94
C PRO A 73 3.53 6.15 -5.41
N GLU A 74 3.94 7.15 -6.21
CA GLU A 74 3.76 8.59 -5.88
C GLU A 74 2.30 8.96 -5.61
N LYS A 75 1.34 8.15 -6.07
CA LYS A 75 -0.10 8.37 -5.89
C LYS A 75 -0.71 7.17 -5.17
N PHE A 76 -1.07 7.35 -3.90
CA PHE A 76 -1.85 6.37 -3.14
C PHE A 76 -3.35 6.71 -3.24
N HIS A 77 -4.18 5.67 -3.32
CA HIS A 77 -5.63 5.76 -3.31
C HIS A 77 -6.15 5.40 -1.92
N LEU A 78 -6.97 6.26 -1.30
CA LEU A 78 -7.47 6.07 0.05
C LEU A 78 -8.96 5.70 0.06
N LYS A 79 -9.32 4.64 0.81
CA LYS A 79 -10.72 4.36 1.19
C LYS A 79 -11.00 5.09 2.50
N ILE A 80 -11.83 6.14 2.45
CA ILE A 80 -12.14 7.00 3.59
C ILE A 80 -13.57 6.72 4.05
N THR A 81 -13.71 6.31 5.31
CA THR A 81 -15.02 6.07 5.91
C THR A 81 -15.60 7.33 6.53
N PHE A 82 -16.90 7.56 6.35
CA PHE A 82 -17.59 8.72 6.91
C PHE A 82 -18.90 8.35 7.60
N LEU A 83 -19.36 9.26 8.47
CA LEU A 83 -20.69 9.24 9.07
C LEU A 83 -21.42 10.54 8.71
N GLU A 84 -22.74 10.46 8.50
CA GLU A 84 -23.57 11.62 8.24
C GLU A 84 -23.77 12.43 9.52
N GLU A 85 -23.29 13.68 9.52
CA GLU A 85 -23.40 14.60 10.65
C GLU A 85 -23.41 16.05 10.14
N PRO A 86 -24.59 16.62 9.85
CA PRO A 86 -24.69 18.04 9.50
C PRO A 86 -24.23 18.93 10.66
N PRO A 87 -23.41 19.98 10.42
CA PRO A 87 -23.05 20.56 9.13
C PRO A 87 -21.72 20.05 8.54
N TYR A 88 -21.07 19.04 9.14
CA TYR A 88 -19.76 18.55 8.74
C TYR A 88 -19.81 17.70 7.47
N ILE A 89 -20.74 16.75 7.42
CA ILE A 89 -21.01 15.90 6.25
C ILE A 89 -22.52 15.70 6.16
N SER A 90 -23.09 16.04 5.01
CA SER A 90 -24.51 15.90 4.68
C SER A 90 -24.67 15.13 3.38
N LEU A 91 -25.76 14.36 3.29
CA LEU A 91 -26.11 13.59 2.12
C LEU A 91 -27.19 14.28 1.30
N SER A 92 -27.06 14.22 -0.01
CA SER A 92 -28.07 14.68 -0.95
C SER A 92 -28.15 13.74 -2.16
N PRO A 93 -29.33 13.61 -2.79
CA PRO A 93 -29.45 12.83 -4.01
C PRO A 93 -28.64 13.49 -5.15
N PRO A 94 -28.03 12.70 -6.05
CA PRO A 94 -27.45 13.23 -7.28
C PRO A 94 -28.51 13.93 -8.15
N ASP A 95 -28.06 14.80 -9.04
CA ASP A 95 -28.94 15.48 -9.99
C ASP A 95 -29.70 14.44 -10.85
N PRO A 96 -31.04 14.54 -10.97
CA PRO A 96 -31.86 13.50 -11.60
C PRO A 96 -31.67 13.39 -13.12
N VAL A 97 -31.06 14.40 -13.76
CA VAL A 97 -30.85 14.42 -15.21
C VAL A 97 -29.45 13.92 -15.56
N THR A 98 -28.45 14.40 -14.85
CA THR A 98 -27.03 14.12 -15.11
C THR A 98 -26.50 12.94 -14.31
N GLY A 99 -27.15 12.58 -13.19
CA GLY A 99 -26.70 11.54 -12.26
C GLY A 99 -25.40 11.91 -11.54
N LYS A 100 -25.05 13.20 -11.49
CA LYS A 100 -23.80 13.70 -10.89
C LYS A 100 -24.09 14.60 -9.71
N CYS A 101 -23.08 14.72 -8.84
CA CYS A 101 -23.10 15.71 -7.78
C CYS A 101 -22.84 17.11 -8.35
N ALA A 102 -23.48 18.10 -7.73
CA ALA A 102 -23.23 19.50 -8.04
C ALA A 102 -21.75 19.81 -7.71
N MET A 103 -20.97 20.15 -8.74
CA MET A 103 -19.51 20.36 -8.61
C MET A 103 -19.13 21.48 -7.64
N ASP A 104 -20.06 22.39 -7.33
CA ASP A 104 -19.89 23.48 -6.38
C ASP A 104 -20.26 23.10 -4.93
N ARG A 105 -20.80 21.90 -4.69
CA ARG A 105 -21.39 21.55 -3.39
C ARG A 105 -21.10 20.15 -2.88
N GLY A 106 -20.57 19.22 -3.67
CA GLY A 106 -20.26 17.91 -3.11
C GLY A 106 -19.69 16.90 -4.07
N VAL A 107 -19.17 15.84 -3.48
CA VAL A 107 -18.50 14.73 -4.16
C VAL A 107 -19.34 13.46 -4.08
N SER A 108 -19.12 12.53 -5.02
CA SER A 108 -19.78 11.23 -5.00
C SER A 108 -19.27 10.38 -3.83
N CYS A 109 -20.19 9.82 -3.04
CA CYS A 109 -19.86 8.94 -1.93
C CYS A 109 -20.78 7.72 -1.91
N ARG A 110 -20.21 6.56 -1.53
CA ARG A 110 -20.94 5.30 -1.46
C ARG A 110 -21.66 5.18 -0.13
N ILE A 111 -22.96 4.92 -0.18
CA ILE A 111 -23.79 4.68 1.01
C ILE A 111 -24.14 3.19 1.21
N ALA A 112 -24.00 2.37 0.17
CA ALA A 112 -24.23 0.93 0.24
C ALA A 112 -23.05 0.19 0.88
N SER A 113 -23.36 -0.90 1.57
CA SER A 113 -22.38 -1.81 2.16
C SER A 113 -21.53 -2.54 1.11
N ASP A 114 -20.41 -3.13 1.53
CA ASP A 114 -19.56 -3.91 0.62
C ASP A 114 -20.32 -5.12 0.03
N ALA A 115 -21.20 -5.75 0.81
CA ALA A 115 -22.01 -6.88 0.35
C ALA A 115 -23.02 -6.51 -0.75
N GLU A 116 -23.62 -5.33 -0.66
CA GLU A 116 -24.63 -4.86 -1.62
C GLU A 116 -24.04 -4.45 -2.97
N ILE A 117 -22.77 -4.05 -3.00
CA ILE A 117 -22.12 -3.53 -4.21
C ILE A 117 -21.24 -4.56 -4.94
N THR A 118 -20.88 -5.67 -4.30
CA THR A 118 -19.92 -6.66 -4.84
C THR A 118 -20.32 -7.25 -6.21
N GLU A 119 -21.61 -7.43 -6.47
CA GLU A 119 -22.12 -8.03 -7.73
C GLU A 119 -22.77 -7.01 -8.69
N VAL A 120 -22.64 -5.71 -8.41
CA VAL A 120 -23.29 -4.66 -9.18
C VAL A 120 -22.29 -4.05 -10.17
N ASP A 121 -22.72 -3.84 -11.42
CA ASP A 121 -21.93 -3.06 -12.39
C ASP A 121 -21.72 -1.64 -11.85
N MET A 122 -20.44 -1.28 -11.64
CA MET A 122 -20.07 0.02 -11.07
C MET A 122 -20.66 1.19 -11.86
N THR A 123 -20.77 1.11 -13.18
CA THR A 123 -21.32 2.20 -13.99
C THR A 123 -22.81 2.44 -13.73
N LEU A 124 -23.54 1.36 -13.43
CA LEU A 124 -24.95 1.41 -13.03
C LEU A 124 -25.09 1.82 -11.56
N ALA A 125 -24.19 1.34 -10.69
CA ALA A 125 -24.19 1.69 -9.28
C ALA A 125 -24.03 3.20 -9.07
N HIS A 126 -23.10 3.86 -9.77
CA HIS A 126 -22.84 5.30 -9.63
C HIS A 126 -24.05 6.19 -9.99
N ARG A 127 -25.00 5.69 -10.80
CA ARG A 127 -26.22 6.42 -11.18
C ARG A 127 -27.39 6.14 -10.26
N ASN A 128 -27.25 5.15 -9.38
CA ASN A 128 -28.32 4.69 -8.53
C ASN A 128 -28.15 5.29 -7.12
N GLY A 129 -29.10 6.14 -6.75
CA GLY A 129 -29.15 6.85 -5.48
C GLY A 129 -29.17 5.96 -4.23
N SER A 130 -29.46 4.66 -4.39
CA SER A 130 -29.38 3.68 -3.30
C SER A 130 -27.96 3.19 -3.03
N TYR A 131 -27.05 3.30 -4.00
CA TYR A 131 -25.64 2.91 -3.85
C TYR A 131 -24.75 4.13 -3.65
N TYR A 132 -24.96 5.19 -4.42
CA TYR A 132 -24.16 6.42 -4.39
C TYR A 132 -25.01 7.65 -4.17
N GLN A 133 -24.53 8.54 -3.32
CA GLN A 133 -25.12 9.85 -3.05
C GLN A 133 -24.06 10.95 -3.12
N CYS A 134 -24.49 12.19 -2.95
CA CYS A 134 -23.61 13.35 -2.92
C CYS A 134 -23.34 13.77 -1.49
N CYS A 135 -22.07 13.71 -1.11
CA CYS A 135 -21.56 14.14 0.18
C CYS A 135 -21.07 15.58 0.10
N ALA A 136 -21.54 16.41 1.03
CA ALA A 136 -21.27 17.84 1.08
C ALA A 136 -21.00 18.29 2.52
N GLY A 137 -20.12 19.27 2.72
CA GLY A 137 -19.91 19.91 4.02
C GLY A 137 -18.44 20.18 4.32
N PHE A 138 -18.18 20.78 5.48
CA PHE A 138 -16.86 21.26 5.86
C PHE A 138 -15.75 20.20 5.76
N CYS A 139 -16.04 18.96 6.16
CA CYS A 139 -15.06 17.87 6.11
C CYS A 139 -14.75 17.42 4.67
N ILE A 140 -15.72 17.56 3.76
CA ILE A 140 -15.55 17.24 2.34
C ILE A 140 -14.69 18.31 1.67
N ASP A 141 -14.98 19.58 1.91
CA ASP A 141 -14.21 20.70 1.36
C ASP A 141 -12.73 20.63 1.77
N LEU A 142 -12.47 20.30 3.04
CA LEU A 142 -11.10 20.12 3.54
C LEU A 142 -10.41 18.90 2.91
N LEU A 143 -11.14 17.81 2.73
CA LEU A 143 -10.62 16.60 2.10
C LEU A 143 -10.23 16.83 0.64
N GLU A 144 -11.08 17.51 -0.13
CA GLU A 144 -10.76 17.90 -1.52
C GLU A 144 -9.47 18.72 -1.56
N LYS A 145 -9.34 19.73 -0.69
CA LYS A 145 -8.12 20.53 -0.58
C LYS A 145 -6.88 19.70 -0.26
N PHE A 146 -6.96 18.76 0.68
CA PHE A 146 -5.85 17.86 0.99
C PHE A 146 -5.50 16.95 -0.18
N SER A 147 -6.50 16.46 -0.92
CA SER A 147 -6.26 15.60 -2.08
C SER A 147 -5.49 16.32 -3.18
N GLU A 148 -5.79 17.60 -3.41
CA GLU A 148 -5.09 18.45 -4.39
C GLU A 148 -3.67 18.82 -3.93
N GLU A 149 -3.50 19.24 -2.68
CA GLU A 149 -2.20 19.68 -2.15
C GLU A 149 -1.21 18.53 -1.94
N LEU A 150 -1.70 17.35 -1.53
CA LEU A 150 -0.87 16.18 -1.24
C LEU A 150 -0.82 15.17 -2.41
N GLY A 151 -1.66 15.32 -3.43
CA GLY A 151 -1.62 14.52 -4.65
C GLY A 151 -2.14 13.08 -4.53
N PHE A 152 -3.13 12.83 -3.68
CA PHE A 152 -3.76 11.51 -3.54
C PHE A 152 -5.17 11.48 -4.15
N THR A 153 -5.66 10.26 -4.42
CA THR A 153 -7.06 10.03 -4.81
C THR A 153 -7.79 9.31 -3.68
N TYR A 154 -9.11 9.40 -3.63
CA TYR A 154 -9.88 8.76 -2.57
C TYR A 154 -11.24 8.26 -3.05
N GLU A 155 -11.81 7.34 -2.31
CA GLU A 155 -13.23 6.99 -2.32
C GLU A 155 -13.83 7.23 -0.93
N LEU A 156 -15.09 7.70 -0.90
CA LEU A 156 -15.84 7.89 0.34
C LEU A 156 -16.84 6.76 0.51
N VAL A 157 -16.84 6.14 1.68
CA VAL A 157 -17.71 5.01 2.02
C VAL A 157 -18.38 5.26 3.36
N ARG A 158 -19.71 5.15 3.42
CA ARG A 158 -20.44 5.27 4.67
C ARG A 158 -20.06 4.12 5.60
N VAL A 159 -19.87 4.41 6.89
CA VAL A 159 -19.69 3.37 7.91
C VAL A 159 -20.88 2.40 7.90
N GLU A 160 -20.61 1.09 7.96
CA GLU A 160 -21.63 0.05 7.78
C GLU A 160 -22.66 0.04 8.92
N ASP A 161 -22.20 0.26 10.16
CA ASP A 161 -23.06 0.21 11.34
C ASP A 161 -23.75 1.55 11.67
N GLY A 162 -23.39 2.61 10.95
CA GLY A 162 -23.97 3.95 11.13
C GLY A 162 -23.65 4.61 12.47
N ARG A 163 -22.63 4.15 13.21
CA ARG A 163 -22.33 4.65 14.56
C ARG A 163 -20.87 5.07 14.69
N TRP A 164 -20.60 5.87 15.73
CA TRP A 164 -19.25 6.14 16.17
C TRP A 164 -18.63 4.92 16.84
N GLY A 165 -17.30 4.84 16.77
CA GLY A 165 -16.53 3.80 17.44
C GLY A 165 -16.74 3.84 18.95
N THR A 166 -17.22 2.74 19.54
CA THR A 166 -17.30 2.51 20.98
C THR A 166 -16.65 1.18 21.34
N ASN A 167 -16.13 1.07 22.57
CA ASN A 167 -15.57 -0.19 23.04
C ASN A 167 -16.68 -1.06 23.63
N GLU A 168 -17.02 -2.13 22.92
CA GLU A 168 -17.98 -3.15 23.33
C GLU A 168 -17.23 -4.45 23.62
N ASN A 169 -17.16 -4.85 24.90
CA ASN A 169 -16.55 -6.11 25.33
C ASN A 169 -15.09 -6.31 24.85
N SER A 170 -14.26 -5.27 25.03
CA SER A 170 -12.85 -5.28 24.60
C SER A 170 -12.65 -5.37 23.08
N LYS A 171 -13.69 -5.05 22.30
CA LYS A 171 -13.62 -4.87 20.85
C LYS A 171 -14.21 -3.52 20.48
N TRP A 172 -13.76 -2.95 19.37
CA TRP A 172 -14.49 -1.86 18.73
C TRP A 172 -15.66 -2.45 17.94
N ASN A 173 -16.79 -1.74 17.92
CA ASN A 173 -17.96 -2.08 17.10
C ASN A 173 -17.65 -2.08 15.61
#